data_AF-B1KKD0-F1
#
_entry.id   AF-B1KKD0-F1
#
_cell.length_a   1.000
_cell.length_b   1.000
_cell.length_c   1.000
_cell.angle_alpha   90.00
_cell.angle_beta   90.00
_cell.angle_gamma   90.00
#
_symmetry.space_group_name_H-M   'P 1'
#
loop_
_entity.id
_entity.type
_entity.pdbx_description
1 polymer ?
#
loop_
_entity_poly.entity_id
_entity_poly.type
_entity_poly.pdbx_seq_one_letter_code
_entity_poly.pdbx_strand_id
1 'polypeptide(L)'
;MAFELDIILSGEQLLKPGAVWDALRLDADIVALTPQPVRDMYIDKKITGISGYLWAAKDQMSFALGFGNAHLSVRPDMRFNQHTDFSYAKVSICDLDELIAHRAKWLSHIFEHPGFIYAQVSNTEYKRRQMMTSIQQFEIEGIAHSHLPKKHNGFPPPIGKEIVDVANNPGRFERRQGYEAAVAAEMWLGTRFFELTNLSKQQLEESEFMVNTQGELLHLTAYDKPFDCANGEQGLIQHRLWQLLYGNDEK
;
A
#
# COMPACT_ATOMS: atom_id res chain seq x y z
N MET A 1 -5.57 -15.38 -5.58
CA MET A 1 -5.53 -14.67 -4.29
C MET A 1 -5.18 -13.25 -4.68
N ALA A 2 -6.04 -12.29 -4.40
CA ALA A 2 -5.87 -10.95 -4.92
C ALA A 2 -4.77 -10.21 -4.15
N PHE A 3 -3.84 -9.60 -4.87
CA PHE A 3 -2.68 -8.92 -4.29
C PHE A 3 -2.78 -7.40 -4.47
N GLU A 4 -2.20 -6.69 -3.50
CA GLU A 4 -1.99 -5.25 -3.56
C GLU A 4 -0.51 -4.95 -3.34
N LEU A 5 0.09 -4.23 -4.29
CA LEU A 5 1.44 -3.67 -4.18
C LEU A 5 1.31 -2.17 -3.90
N ASP A 6 1.85 -1.76 -2.75
CA ASP A 6 1.94 -0.36 -2.37
C ASP A 6 3.37 0.16 -2.57
N ILE A 7 3.50 1.39 -3.07
CA ILE A 7 4.74 2.13 -3.18
C ILE A 7 4.53 3.47 -2.48
N ILE A 8 5.34 3.74 -1.47
CA ILE A 8 5.32 4.97 -0.70
C ILE A 8 6.48 5.87 -1.14
N LEU A 9 6.14 7.11 -1.48
CA LEU A 9 7.04 8.13 -1.96
C LEU A 9 6.97 9.35 -1.04
N SER A 10 8.08 10.06 -0.86
CA SER A 10 8.14 11.32 -0.12
C SER A 10 7.30 12.40 -0.81
N GLY A 11 6.59 13.20 -0.01
CA GLY A 11 5.77 14.32 -0.48
C GLY A 11 6.54 15.63 -0.67
N GLU A 12 7.82 15.69 -0.31
CA GLU A 12 8.67 16.89 -0.47
C GLU A 12 8.79 17.32 -1.94
N GLN A 13 8.75 16.35 -2.84
CA GLN A 13 8.63 16.56 -4.26
C GLN A 13 7.18 16.26 -4.62
N LEU A 14 6.26 17.24 -4.55
CA LEU A 14 4.86 17.00 -4.94
C LEU A 14 4.79 16.39 -6.35
N LEU A 15 4.63 15.06 -6.42
CA LEU A 15 4.80 14.30 -7.66
C LEU A 15 3.52 14.36 -8.50
N LYS A 16 3.62 14.86 -9.72
CA LYS A 16 2.46 14.87 -10.63
C LYS A 16 2.09 13.45 -11.07
N PRO A 17 0.80 13.15 -11.31
CA PRO A 17 0.34 11.89 -11.88
C PRO A 17 1.20 11.35 -13.02
N GLY A 18 1.50 12.17 -14.04
CA GLY A 18 2.33 11.77 -15.17
C GLY A 18 3.78 11.47 -14.80
N ALA A 19 4.37 12.21 -13.86
CA ALA A 19 5.75 11.98 -13.41
C ALA A 19 5.87 10.65 -12.65
N VAL A 20 4.89 10.35 -11.80
CA VAL A 20 4.83 9.06 -11.08
C VAL A 20 4.68 7.92 -12.08
N TRP A 21 3.78 8.07 -13.06
CA TRP A 21 3.58 7.06 -14.10
C TRP A 21 4.87 6.77 -14.88
N ASP A 22 5.55 7.82 -15.35
CA ASP A 22 6.79 7.68 -16.11
C ASP A 22 7.91 7.06 -15.26
N ALA A 23 7.95 7.33 -13.95
CA ALA A 23 8.91 6.71 -13.04
C ALA A 23 8.69 5.20 -12.88
N LEU A 24 7.44 4.72 -12.96
CA LEU A 24 7.11 3.30 -12.90
C LEU A 24 7.48 2.56 -14.20
N ARG A 25 7.52 3.25 -15.34
CA ARG A 25 7.87 2.70 -16.67
C ARG A 25 7.02 1.49 -17.10
N LEU A 26 5.75 1.49 -16.73
CA LEU A 26 4.86 0.33 -16.84
C LEU A 26 4.14 0.19 -18.19
N ASP A 27 4.29 1.10 -19.15
CA ASP A 27 3.46 1.10 -20.36
C ASP A 27 3.55 -0.23 -21.14
N ALA A 28 4.75 -0.79 -21.29
CA ALA A 28 4.95 -2.06 -21.98
C ALA A 28 4.38 -3.25 -21.19
N ASP A 29 4.63 -3.30 -19.88
CA ASP A 29 4.14 -4.38 -19.01
C ASP A 29 2.62 -4.37 -18.87
N ILE A 30 2.01 -3.19 -18.79
CA ILE A 30 0.55 -3.05 -18.71
C ILE A 30 -0.11 -3.54 -19.99
N VAL A 31 0.41 -3.18 -21.15
CA VAL A 31 -0.13 -3.67 -22.43
C VAL A 31 0.00 -5.19 -22.53
N ALA A 32 1.08 -5.77 -22.02
CA ALA A 32 1.34 -7.20 -22.10
C ALA A 32 0.57 -8.04 -21.06
N LEU A 33 0.36 -7.51 -19.84
CA LEU A 33 -0.04 -8.29 -18.66
C LEU A 33 -1.41 -7.90 -18.09
N THR A 34 -2.14 -6.95 -18.69
CA THR A 34 -3.40 -6.46 -18.10
C THR A 34 -4.58 -6.54 -19.06
N PRO A 35 -5.81 -6.83 -18.54
CA PRO A 35 -7.02 -6.79 -19.34
C PRO A 35 -7.28 -5.37 -19.90
N GLN A 36 -7.42 -5.26 -21.22
CA GLN A 36 -7.89 -4.04 -21.88
C GLN A 36 -9.44 -4.03 -21.94
N PRO A 37 -10.10 -2.87 -21.82
CA PRO A 37 -9.59 -1.50 -21.89
C PRO A 37 -9.18 -0.87 -20.53
N VAL A 38 -8.39 0.21 -20.57
CA VAL A 38 -8.09 1.08 -19.40
C VAL A 38 -9.08 2.24 -19.32
N ARG A 39 -9.52 2.58 -18.10
CA ARG A 39 -10.49 3.65 -17.82
C ARG A 39 -10.07 4.51 -16.63
N ASP A 40 -10.37 5.80 -16.69
CA ASP A 40 -10.40 6.67 -15.52
C ASP A 40 -11.58 6.25 -14.62
N MET A 41 -11.33 5.94 -13.35
CA MET A 41 -12.37 5.49 -12.44
C MET A 41 -13.20 6.61 -11.82
N TYR A 42 -12.73 7.85 -11.85
CA TYR A 42 -13.48 8.99 -11.32
C TYR A 42 -14.59 9.43 -12.26
N ILE A 43 -14.35 9.33 -13.58
CA ILE A 43 -15.29 9.80 -14.61
C ILE A 43 -15.75 8.70 -15.58
N ASP A 44 -15.37 7.44 -15.32
CA ASP A 44 -15.62 6.26 -16.17
C ASP A 44 -15.29 6.49 -17.67
N LYS A 45 -14.19 7.19 -17.93
CA LYS A 45 -13.76 7.52 -19.29
C LYS A 45 -12.71 6.51 -19.77
N LYS A 46 -12.92 5.91 -20.95
CA LYS A 46 -11.90 5.10 -21.62
C LYS A 46 -10.67 5.96 -21.95
N ILE A 47 -9.49 5.46 -21.61
CA ILE A 47 -8.20 6.11 -21.85
C ILE A 47 -7.47 5.43 -23.00
N THR A 48 -6.84 6.23 -23.86
CA THR A 48 -5.89 5.78 -24.89
C THR A 48 -4.59 6.56 -24.71
N GLY A 49 -3.48 5.87 -24.40
CA GLY A 49 -2.21 6.51 -24.07
C GLY A 49 -2.21 7.07 -22.64
N ILE A 50 -1.84 6.24 -21.67
CA ILE A 50 -1.97 6.55 -20.23
C ILE A 50 -1.06 7.71 -19.82
N SER A 51 0.24 7.65 -20.17
CA SER A 51 1.19 8.73 -19.84
C SER A 51 0.69 10.10 -20.34
N GLY A 52 0.30 10.19 -21.61
CA GLY A 52 -0.24 11.43 -22.18
C GLY A 52 -1.51 11.92 -21.47
N TYR A 53 -2.40 11.01 -21.08
CA TYR A 53 -3.60 11.33 -20.30
C TYR A 53 -3.26 11.92 -18.93
N LEU A 54 -2.36 11.28 -18.18
CA LEU A 54 -1.96 11.72 -16.85
C LEU A 54 -1.16 13.03 -16.87
N TRP A 55 -0.36 13.28 -17.91
CA TRP A 55 0.33 14.56 -18.11
C TRP A 55 -0.59 15.71 -18.51
N ALA A 56 -1.72 15.42 -19.16
CA ALA A 56 -2.74 16.43 -19.45
C ALA A 56 -3.48 16.87 -18.18
N ALA A 57 -3.55 16.01 -17.16
CA ALA A 57 -4.24 16.25 -15.90
C ALA A 57 -3.36 17.02 -14.87
N LYS A 58 -2.79 18.16 -15.29
CA LYS A 58 -1.70 18.86 -14.60
C LYS A 58 -2.02 19.33 -13.16
N ASP A 59 -3.29 19.57 -12.87
CA ASP A 59 -3.75 20.06 -11.57
C ASP A 59 -4.27 18.94 -10.65
N GLN A 60 -4.23 17.68 -11.11
CA GLN A 60 -4.66 16.55 -10.30
C GLN A 60 -3.56 16.10 -9.34
N MET A 61 -3.96 15.86 -8.09
CA MET A 61 -3.09 15.31 -7.03
C MET A 61 -3.23 13.79 -6.88
N SER A 62 -4.05 13.17 -7.74
CA SER A 62 -4.37 11.76 -7.68
C SER A 62 -4.82 11.25 -9.04
N PHE A 63 -4.67 9.94 -9.29
CA PHE A 63 -5.36 9.25 -10.38
C PHE A 63 -5.93 7.93 -9.88
N ALA A 64 -6.92 7.40 -10.59
CA ALA A 64 -7.43 6.05 -10.41
C ALA A 64 -7.73 5.45 -11.79
N LEU A 65 -6.96 4.44 -12.17
CA LEU A 65 -7.04 3.75 -13.44
C LEU A 65 -7.60 2.35 -13.21
N GLY A 66 -8.74 2.05 -13.81
CA GLY A 66 -9.35 0.73 -13.77
C GLY A 66 -9.05 -0.05 -15.04
N PHE A 67 -8.72 -1.33 -14.89
CA PHE A 67 -8.36 -2.23 -15.98
C PHE A 67 -9.49 -3.23 -16.25
N GLY A 68 -9.82 -3.41 -17.52
CA GLY A 68 -10.88 -4.31 -17.97
C GLY A 68 -12.27 -3.66 -18.10
N ASN A 69 -13.30 -4.50 -18.22
CA ASN A 69 -14.65 -4.07 -18.57
C ASN A 69 -15.42 -3.48 -17.39
N ALA A 70 -16.40 -2.62 -17.73
CA ALA A 70 -17.09 -1.79 -16.75
C ALA A 70 -17.97 -2.55 -15.73
N HIS A 71 -18.30 -3.81 -16.02
CA HIS A 71 -19.35 -4.58 -15.35
C HIS A 71 -18.87 -5.51 -14.22
N LEU A 72 -17.58 -5.48 -13.87
CA LEU A 72 -17.07 -6.29 -12.75
C LEU A 72 -17.32 -5.57 -11.42
N SER A 73 -17.82 -6.32 -10.43
CA SER A 73 -18.06 -5.84 -9.06
C SER A 73 -16.78 -5.48 -8.31
N VAL A 74 -15.65 -6.05 -8.71
CA VAL A 74 -14.29 -5.68 -8.28
C VAL A 74 -13.45 -5.56 -9.55
N ARG A 75 -12.83 -4.40 -9.77
CA ARG A 75 -12.02 -4.13 -10.95
C ARG A 75 -10.57 -3.96 -10.50
N PRO A 76 -9.60 -4.66 -11.12
CA PRO A 76 -8.19 -4.37 -10.93
C PRO A 76 -7.91 -2.90 -11.23
N ASP A 77 -7.10 -2.27 -10.40
CA ASP A 77 -6.88 -0.83 -10.48
C ASP A 77 -5.47 -0.41 -10.08
N MET A 78 -5.08 0.76 -10.57
CA MET A 78 -3.93 1.50 -10.11
C MET A 78 -4.36 2.87 -9.62
N ARG A 79 -3.98 3.19 -8.39
CA ARG A 79 -4.29 4.48 -7.76
C ARG A 79 -3.01 5.19 -7.39
N PHE A 80 -3.04 6.50 -7.54
CA PHE A 80 -2.05 7.39 -6.97
C PHE A 80 -2.77 8.43 -6.13
N ASN A 81 -2.28 8.67 -4.92
CA ASN A 81 -2.80 9.71 -4.05
C ASN A 81 -1.65 10.46 -3.38
N GLN A 82 -1.67 11.79 -3.44
CA GLN A 82 -0.87 12.62 -2.55
C GLN A 82 -1.60 12.83 -1.22
N HIS A 83 -0.88 12.60 -0.12
CA HIS A 83 -1.34 12.85 1.23
C HIS A 83 -0.59 14.08 1.78
N THR A 84 -1.01 15.27 1.35
CA THR A 84 -0.31 16.54 1.71
C THR A 84 -0.19 16.77 3.20
N ASP A 85 -1.26 16.48 3.95
CA ASP A 85 -1.30 16.64 5.40
C ASP A 85 -0.29 15.75 6.13
N PHE A 86 0.13 14.67 5.48
CA PHE A 86 1.12 13.72 5.98
C PHE A 86 2.41 13.72 5.14
N SER A 87 2.57 14.66 4.21
CA SER A 87 3.80 14.84 3.43
C SER A 87 4.35 13.56 2.76
N TYR A 88 3.46 12.70 2.26
CA TYR A 88 3.82 11.53 1.45
C TYR A 88 2.87 11.35 0.27
N ALA A 89 3.25 10.50 -0.67
CA ALA A 89 2.38 10.04 -1.74
C ALA A 89 2.42 8.51 -1.83
N LYS A 90 1.34 7.94 -2.34
CA LYS A 90 1.14 6.49 -2.40
C LYS A 90 0.68 6.09 -3.78
N VAL A 91 1.34 5.08 -4.35
CA VAL A 91 0.84 4.31 -5.50
C VAL A 91 0.35 2.97 -4.98
N SER A 92 -0.87 2.58 -5.33
CA SER A 92 -1.43 1.27 -5.05
C SER A 92 -1.78 0.57 -6.35
N ILE A 93 -1.27 -0.63 -6.54
CA ILE A 93 -1.57 -1.52 -7.66
C ILE A 93 -2.37 -2.69 -7.09
N CYS A 94 -3.66 -2.80 -7.43
CA CYS A 94 -4.60 -3.70 -6.79
C CYS A 94 -5.16 -4.71 -7.79
N ASP A 95 -5.14 -5.98 -7.40
CA ASP A 95 -5.74 -7.11 -8.11
C ASP A 95 -5.21 -7.29 -9.56
N LEU A 96 -4.02 -6.75 -9.83
CA LEU A 96 -3.23 -6.95 -11.05
C LEU A 96 -2.17 -8.03 -10.77
N ASP A 97 -2.64 -9.21 -10.34
CA ASP A 97 -1.81 -10.27 -9.78
C ASP A 97 -0.64 -10.68 -10.70
N GLU A 98 -0.87 -10.76 -12.03
CA GLU A 98 0.19 -11.09 -12.98
C GLU A 98 1.27 -10.00 -13.05
N LEU A 99 0.88 -8.72 -13.04
CA LEU A 99 1.83 -7.60 -13.04
C LEU A 99 2.63 -7.56 -11.74
N ILE A 100 1.97 -7.77 -10.59
CA ILE A 100 2.58 -7.81 -9.27
C ILE A 100 3.53 -9.02 -9.15
N ALA A 101 3.16 -10.17 -9.68
CA ALA A 101 4.03 -11.35 -9.73
C ALA A 101 5.33 -11.09 -10.51
N HIS A 102 5.26 -10.22 -11.54
CA HIS A 102 6.41 -9.81 -12.35
C HIS A 102 7.15 -8.57 -11.85
N ARG A 103 6.84 -8.07 -10.64
CA ARG A 103 7.45 -6.86 -10.04
C ARG A 103 8.96 -6.78 -10.13
N ALA A 104 9.68 -7.90 -10.04
CA ALA A 104 11.14 -7.92 -10.16
C ALA A 104 11.66 -7.35 -11.49
N LYS A 105 10.83 -7.31 -12.55
CA LYS A 105 11.21 -6.76 -13.87
C LYS A 105 11.12 -5.24 -13.95
N TRP A 106 10.24 -4.62 -13.18
CA TRP A 106 9.89 -3.20 -13.34
C TRP A 106 10.05 -2.37 -12.05
N LEU A 107 9.90 -2.99 -10.88
CA LEU A 107 9.92 -2.28 -9.61
C LEU A 107 11.30 -1.65 -9.34
N SER A 108 12.38 -2.21 -9.87
CA SER A 108 13.71 -1.61 -9.75
C SER A 108 13.82 -0.18 -10.29
N HIS A 109 12.96 0.20 -11.25
CA HIS A 109 12.94 1.57 -11.78
C HIS A 109 12.54 2.61 -10.74
N ILE A 110 11.71 2.25 -9.76
CA ILE A 110 11.26 3.20 -8.74
C ILE A 110 12.26 3.35 -7.59
N PHE A 111 13.12 2.35 -7.37
CA PHE A 111 14.11 2.39 -6.28
C PHE A 111 15.16 3.49 -6.47
N GLU A 112 15.42 3.88 -7.72
CA GLU A 112 16.32 4.98 -8.07
C GLU A 112 15.66 6.36 -7.90
N HIS A 113 14.35 6.41 -7.69
CA HIS A 113 13.65 7.67 -7.51
C HIS A 113 14.03 8.30 -6.16
N PRO A 114 14.46 9.58 -6.11
CA PRO A 114 14.97 10.20 -4.88
C PRO A 114 13.91 10.29 -3.77
N GLY A 115 12.63 10.28 -4.15
CA GLY A 115 11.52 10.23 -3.22
C GLY A 115 11.14 8.83 -2.73
N PHE A 116 11.78 7.74 -3.16
CA PHE A 116 11.38 6.40 -2.76
C PHE A 116 11.58 6.16 -1.26
N ILE A 117 10.51 5.77 -0.56
CA ILE A 117 10.54 5.42 0.86
C ILE A 117 10.56 3.90 0.99
N TYR A 118 9.45 3.24 0.65
CA TYR A 118 9.37 1.80 0.65
C TYR A 118 8.30 1.29 -0.32
N ALA A 119 8.34 0.00 -0.62
CA ALA A 119 7.27 -0.72 -1.27
C ALA A 119 6.95 -2.02 -0.52
N GLN A 120 5.73 -2.54 -0.66
CA GLN A 120 5.31 -3.79 -0.02
C GLN A 120 4.26 -4.53 -0.85
N VAL A 121 4.20 -5.86 -0.69
CA VAL A 121 3.14 -6.70 -1.27
C VAL A 121 2.26 -7.25 -0.16
N SER A 122 0.95 -7.11 -0.33
CA SER A 122 -0.06 -7.52 0.65
C SER A 122 -1.20 -8.29 0.00
N ASN A 123 -1.94 -9.06 0.81
CA ASN A 123 -3.20 -9.65 0.39
C ASN A 123 -4.31 -8.59 0.54
N THR A 124 -4.96 -8.23 -0.57
CA THR A 124 -5.94 -7.14 -0.64
C THR A 124 -7.08 -7.33 0.38
N GLU A 125 -7.64 -8.53 0.43
CA GLU A 125 -8.80 -8.83 1.28
C GLU A 125 -8.42 -8.87 2.76
N TYR A 126 -7.27 -9.46 3.10
CA TYR A 126 -6.78 -9.49 4.47
C TYR A 126 -6.52 -8.06 4.98
N LYS A 127 -5.79 -7.24 4.21
CA LYS A 127 -5.52 -5.84 4.55
C LYS A 127 -6.81 -5.04 4.74
N ARG A 128 -7.78 -5.19 3.83
CA ARG A 128 -9.10 -4.55 3.94
C ARG A 128 -9.80 -4.91 5.25
N ARG A 129 -9.82 -6.20 5.60
CA ARG A 129 -10.42 -6.68 6.86
C ARG A 129 -9.69 -6.16 8.10
N GLN A 130 -8.36 -6.09 8.06
CA GLN A 130 -7.56 -5.57 9.18
C GLN A 130 -7.79 -4.07 9.44
N MET A 131 -8.34 -3.34 8.47
CA MET A 131 -8.65 -1.91 8.58
C MET A 131 -10.15 -1.61 8.66
N MET A 132 -11.00 -2.63 8.68
CA MET A 132 -12.45 -2.47 8.73
C MET A 132 -12.92 -2.07 10.14
N THR A 133 -13.51 -0.89 10.27
CA THR A 133 -13.99 -0.34 11.56
C THR A 133 -15.52 -0.33 11.70
N SER A 134 -16.25 -0.38 10.60
CA SER A 134 -17.72 -0.23 10.59
C SER A 134 -18.42 -1.53 11.00
N ILE A 135 -19.15 -1.51 12.13
CA ILE A 135 -19.98 -2.65 12.57
C ILE A 135 -20.97 -3.08 11.47
N GLN A 136 -21.62 -2.11 10.81
CA GLN A 136 -22.56 -2.38 9.73
C GLN A 136 -21.91 -3.15 8.56
N GLN A 137 -20.63 -2.86 8.27
CA GLN A 137 -19.91 -3.57 7.22
C GLN A 137 -19.65 -5.03 7.61
N PHE A 138 -19.29 -5.30 8.87
CA PHE A 138 -19.17 -6.66 9.39
C PHE A 138 -20.49 -7.44 9.27
N GLU A 139 -21.62 -6.80 9.61
CA GLU A 139 -22.96 -7.39 9.52
C GLU A 139 -23.34 -7.72 8.07
N ILE A 140 -23.11 -6.79 7.13
CA ILE A 140 -23.36 -6.99 5.69
C ILE A 140 -22.52 -8.14 5.14
N GLU A 141 -21.26 -8.25 5.56
CA GLU A 141 -20.35 -9.30 5.11
C GLU A 141 -20.51 -10.63 5.86
N GLY A 142 -21.39 -10.68 6.88
CA GLY A 142 -21.60 -11.88 7.70
C GLY A 142 -20.38 -12.28 8.53
N ILE A 143 -19.51 -11.33 8.87
CA ILE A 143 -18.30 -11.56 9.65
C ILE A 143 -18.60 -11.31 11.14
N ALA A 144 -18.34 -12.31 11.98
CA ALA A 144 -18.50 -12.17 13.42
C ALA A 144 -17.58 -11.08 13.98
N HIS A 145 -18.15 -10.10 14.69
CA HIS A 145 -17.41 -8.97 15.27
C HIS A 145 -17.67 -8.77 16.77
N SER A 146 -18.53 -9.59 17.39
CA SER A 146 -18.89 -9.48 18.80
C SER A 146 -17.69 -9.57 19.73
N HIS A 147 -16.72 -10.41 19.38
CA HIS A 147 -15.46 -10.64 20.11
C HIS A 147 -14.38 -9.57 19.86
N LEU A 148 -14.56 -8.69 18.85
CA LEU A 148 -13.59 -7.66 18.52
C LEU A 148 -13.69 -6.49 19.51
N PRO A 149 -12.54 -5.85 19.86
CA PRO A 149 -12.54 -4.66 20.68
C PRO A 149 -13.28 -3.53 19.98
N LYS A 150 -13.98 -2.70 20.76
CA LYS A 150 -14.81 -1.61 20.26
C LYS A 150 -14.45 -0.31 20.94
N LYS A 151 -14.59 0.79 20.21
CA LYS A 151 -14.41 2.14 20.73
C LYS A 151 -15.43 3.10 20.12
N HIS A 152 -15.62 4.24 20.76
CA HIS A 152 -16.40 5.33 20.18
C HIS A 152 -15.58 6.06 19.11
N ASN A 153 -16.21 6.49 18.02
CA ASN A 153 -15.54 7.19 16.92
C ASN A 153 -15.20 8.67 17.20
N GLY A 154 -15.53 9.18 18.39
CA GLY A 154 -15.18 10.54 18.85
C GLY A 154 -16.12 11.65 18.38
N PHE A 155 -17.12 11.36 17.54
CA PHE A 155 -18.08 12.38 17.07
C PHE A 155 -19.27 12.51 18.04
N PRO A 156 -19.90 13.70 18.16
CA PRO A 156 -21.11 13.84 18.97
C PRO A 156 -22.31 13.11 18.33
N PRO A 157 -23.34 12.75 19.11
CA PRO A 157 -24.60 12.24 18.56
C PRO A 157 -25.21 13.20 17.52
N PRO A 158 -25.86 12.71 16.45
CA PRO A 158 -26.14 11.31 16.12
C PRO A 158 -25.02 10.61 15.32
N ILE A 159 -23.92 11.32 15.02
CA ILE A 159 -22.79 10.79 14.23
C ILE A 159 -21.89 9.88 15.09
N GLY A 160 -21.86 10.16 16.40
CA GLY A 160 -21.24 9.34 17.42
C GLY A 160 -21.76 7.92 17.39
N LYS A 161 -20.86 6.97 17.13
CA LYS A 161 -21.20 5.55 17.08
C LYS A 161 -20.03 4.70 17.56
N GLU A 162 -20.37 3.50 18.00
CA GLU A 162 -19.41 2.45 18.26
C GLU A 162 -18.81 1.94 16.94
N ILE A 163 -17.51 1.70 16.94
CA ILE A 163 -16.74 1.13 15.83
C ILE A 163 -15.79 0.07 16.37
N VAL A 164 -15.35 -0.85 15.51
CA VAL A 164 -14.27 -1.79 15.83
C VAL A 164 -12.96 -1.03 15.98
N ASP A 165 -12.22 -1.31 17.04
CA ASP A 165 -10.89 -0.76 17.25
C ASP A 165 -9.84 -1.61 16.54
N VAL A 166 -9.24 -1.06 15.48
CA VAL A 166 -8.22 -1.73 14.65
C VAL A 166 -6.80 -1.33 15.01
N ALA A 167 -6.61 -0.50 16.04
CA ALA A 167 -5.29 0.08 16.37
C ALA A 167 -4.22 -0.96 16.75
N ASN A 168 -4.63 -2.17 17.14
CA ASN A 168 -3.70 -3.25 17.49
C ASN A 168 -3.77 -4.43 16.51
N ASN A 169 -4.48 -4.29 15.39
CA ASN A 169 -4.56 -5.34 14.39
C ASN A 169 -3.15 -5.59 13.79
N PRO A 170 -2.73 -6.85 13.62
CA PRO A 170 -1.42 -7.17 13.07
C PRO A 170 -1.19 -6.57 11.67
N GLY A 171 -2.18 -6.67 10.78
CA GLY A 171 -2.09 -6.16 9.40
C GLY A 171 -2.66 -4.77 9.20
N ARG A 172 -2.66 -3.92 10.25
CA ARG A 172 -3.09 -2.52 10.15
C ARG A 172 -2.10 -1.67 9.35
N PHE A 173 -2.49 -0.44 9.04
CA PHE A 173 -1.58 0.63 8.67
C PHE A 173 -1.86 1.90 9.49
N GLU A 174 -0.84 2.73 9.66
CA GLU A 174 -0.90 3.99 10.41
C GLU A 174 -0.35 5.12 9.52
N ARG A 175 -1.09 6.23 9.35
CA ARG A 175 -0.53 7.40 8.69
C ARG A 175 0.36 8.15 9.67
N ARG A 176 1.62 8.33 9.32
CA ARG A 176 2.61 9.08 10.10
C ARG A 176 3.10 10.27 9.27
N GLN A 177 3.81 11.19 9.91
CA GLN A 177 4.33 12.32 9.16
C GLN A 177 5.48 11.86 8.26
N GLY A 178 5.35 12.12 6.96
CA GLY A 178 6.29 11.73 5.91
C GLY A 178 6.08 10.34 5.31
N TYR A 179 5.23 9.47 5.88
CA TYR A 179 4.99 8.11 5.35
C TYR A 179 3.76 7.41 5.94
N GLU A 180 3.32 6.32 5.31
CA GLU A 180 2.36 5.37 5.89
C GLU A 180 3.13 4.21 6.53
N ALA A 181 2.97 3.95 7.82
CA ALA A 181 3.55 2.77 8.47
C ALA A 181 2.68 1.54 8.23
N ALA A 182 3.28 0.46 7.76
CA ALA A 182 2.63 -0.83 7.54
C ALA A 182 3.67 -1.95 7.55
N VAL A 183 3.24 -3.17 7.84
CA VAL A 183 4.11 -4.35 7.78
C VAL A 183 3.57 -5.33 6.76
N ALA A 184 4.46 -5.97 6.02
CA ALA A 184 4.13 -6.99 5.05
C ALA A 184 5.16 -8.13 5.09
N ALA A 185 4.79 -9.27 4.50
CA ALA A 185 5.69 -10.40 4.38
C ALA A 185 6.89 -10.11 3.47
N GLU A 186 6.71 -9.21 2.51
CA GLU A 186 7.73 -8.80 1.55
C GLU A 186 7.73 -7.28 1.41
N MET A 187 8.88 -6.66 1.65
CA MET A 187 9.07 -5.20 1.63
C MET A 187 10.40 -4.81 1.00
N TRP A 188 10.44 -3.68 0.31
CA TRP A 188 11.66 -3.03 -0.16
C TRP A 188 11.79 -1.69 0.53
N LEU A 189 12.90 -1.45 1.22
CA LEU A 189 13.14 -0.28 2.06
C LEU A 189 14.26 0.55 1.45
N GLY A 190 13.97 1.80 1.08
CA GLY A 190 14.95 2.77 0.60
C GLY A 190 15.60 3.55 1.73
N THR A 191 16.63 4.35 1.43
CA THR A 191 17.34 5.17 2.42
C THR A 191 16.40 6.05 3.24
N ARG A 192 15.40 6.66 2.58
CA ARG A 192 14.43 7.56 3.24
C ARG A 192 13.59 6.85 4.30
N PHE A 193 13.34 5.55 4.17
CA PHE A 193 12.64 4.78 5.21
C PHE A 193 13.43 4.77 6.53
N PHE A 194 14.74 4.53 6.46
CA PHE A 194 15.60 4.48 7.65
C PHE A 194 15.73 5.86 8.31
N GLU A 195 15.79 6.93 7.51
CA GLU A 195 15.77 8.31 8.00
C GLU A 195 14.47 8.66 8.75
N LEU A 196 13.33 8.15 8.27
CA LEU A 196 12.01 8.43 8.84
C LEU A 196 11.67 7.56 10.06
N THR A 197 12.22 6.36 10.16
CA THR A 197 11.90 5.39 11.23
C THR A 197 12.94 5.34 12.34
N ASN A 198 14.07 6.05 12.18
CA ASN A 198 15.23 5.97 13.05
C ASN A 198 15.72 4.52 13.27
N LEU A 199 15.47 3.65 12.29
CA LEU A 199 15.97 2.28 12.24
C LEU A 199 17.33 2.30 11.54
N SER A 200 18.33 1.63 12.12
CA SER A 200 19.58 1.39 11.39
C SER A 200 19.46 0.17 10.48
N LYS A 201 20.12 0.20 9.32
CA LYS A 201 20.19 -0.97 8.42
C LYS A 201 20.75 -2.20 9.13
N GLN A 202 21.77 -2.00 9.96
CA GLN A 202 22.40 -3.06 10.76
C GLN A 202 21.41 -3.79 11.67
N GLN A 203 20.49 -3.08 12.34
CA GLN A 203 19.46 -3.72 13.18
C GLN A 203 18.56 -4.68 12.38
N LEU A 204 18.31 -4.36 11.11
CA LEU A 204 17.50 -5.22 10.24
C LEU A 204 18.31 -6.41 9.71
N GLU A 205 19.57 -6.18 9.33
CA GLU A 205 20.50 -7.23 8.91
C GLU A 205 20.83 -8.24 10.03
N GLU A 206 20.82 -7.80 11.29
CA GLU A 206 21.01 -8.65 12.48
C GLU A 206 19.72 -9.30 12.99
N SER A 207 18.58 -9.03 12.34
CA SER A 207 17.28 -9.59 12.74
C SER A 207 17.12 -11.07 12.35
N GLU A 208 16.03 -11.68 12.83
CA GLU A 208 15.66 -13.06 12.47
C GLU A 208 15.08 -13.20 11.05
N PHE A 209 14.84 -12.09 10.35
CA PHE A 209 14.20 -12.09 9.03
C PHE A 209 15.22 -12.20 7.90
N MET A 210 14.77 -12.69 6.75
CA MET A 210 15.62 -12.76 5.57
C MET A 210 15.76 -11.38 4.95
N VAL A 211 17.01 -10.92 4.85
CA VAL A 211 17.36 -9.59 4.34
C VAL A 211 18.38 -9.73 3.21
N ASN A 212 18.09 -9.08 2.08
CA ASN A 212 19.02 -8.96 0.96
C ASN A 212 19.28 -7.48 0.67
N THR A 213 20.55 -7.07 0.69
CA THR A 213 20.95 -5.69 0.44
C THR A 213 21.48 -5.53 -0.99
N GLN A 214 20.98 -4.52 -1.73
CA GLN A 214 21.44 -4.16 -3.07
C GLN A 214 21.73 -2.64 -3.11
N GLY A 215 22.99 -2.28 -2.87
CA GLY A 215 23.37 -0.88 -2.71
C GLY A 215 22.65 -0.26 -1.52
N GLU A 216 21.89 0.80 -1.75
CA GLU A 216 21.13 1.49 -0.70
C GLU A 216 19.76 0.88 -0.39
N LEU A 217 19.30 -0.04 -1.24
CA LEU A 217 18.02 -0.72 -1.08
C LEU A 217 18.17 -1.99 -0.24
N LEU A 218 17.22 -2.19 0.67
CA LEU A 218 17.10 -3.42 1.44
C LEU A 218 15.80 -4.14 1.10
N HIS A 219 15.88 -5.41 0.72
CA HIS A 219 14.73 -6.29 0.48
C HIS A 219 14.55 -7.24 1.67
N LEU A 220 13.41 -7.10 2.35
CA LEU A 220 13.02 -7.88 3.52
C LEU A 220 11.98 -8.93 3.12
N THR A 221 12.21 -10.18 3.50
CA THR A 221 11.26 -11.28 3.39
C THR A 221 11.07 -11.93 4.77
N ALA A 222 9.89 -11.74 5.36
CA ALA A 222 9.52 -12.25 6.68
C ALA A 222 8.63 -13.50 6.61
N TYR A 223 8.05 -13.80 5.45
CA TYR A 223 7.20 -14.98 5.24
C TYR A 223 7.18 -15.36 3.75
N ASP A 224 6.85 -16.61 3.40
CA ASP A 224 6.91 -17.14 2.04
C ASP A 224 5.79 -16.63 1.10
N LYS A 225 4.71 -16.11 1.69
CA LYS A 225 3.57 -15.52 1.00
C LYS A 225 3.07 -14.26 1.73
N PRO A 226 2.30 -13.38 1.06
CA PRO A 226 1.62 -12.27 1.75
C PRO A 226 0.79 -12.74 2.94
N PHE A 227 0.81 -11.99 4.04
CA PHE A 227 0.03 -12.31 5.23
C PHE A 227 -1.46 -12.40 4.89
N ASP A 228 -2.11 -13.45 5.36
CA ASP A 228 -3.53 -13.71 5.21
C ASP A 228 -4.23 -14.07 6.53
N CYS A 229 -3.48 -14.08 7.64
CA CYS A 229 -4.00 -14.39 8.96
C CYS A 229 -3.40 -13.47 10.04
N ALA A 230 -4.27 -13.01 10.96
CA ALA A 230 -3.89 -12.22 12.13
C ALA A 230 -3.52 -13.09 13.34
N ASN A 231 -3.78 -14.39 13.29
CA ASN A 231 -3.59 -15.31 14.41
C ASN A 231 -2.40 -16.26 14.17
N GLY A 232 -1.91 -16.87 15.24
CA GLY A 232 -0.81 -17.83 15.17
C GLY A 232 0.50 -17.21 14.71
N GLU A 233 1.26 -17.96 13.94
CA GLU A 233 2.61 -17.58 13.49
C GLU A 233 2.65 -16.26 12.71
N GLN A 234 1.79 -16.08 11.70
CA GLN A 234 1.76 -14.85 10.90
C GLN A 234 1.44 -13.62 11.75
N GLY A 235 0.52 -13.74 12.73
CA GLY A 235 0.20 -12.66 13.65
C GLY A 235 1.40 -12.27 14.51
N LEU A 236 2.11 -13.26 15.05
CA LEU A 236 3.33 -13.04 15.84
C LEU A 236 4.43 -12.37 15.02
N ILE A 237 4.64 -12.80 13.78
CA ILE A 237 5.63 -12.19 12.86
C ILE A 237 5.27 -10.74 12.58
N GLN A 238 4.01 -10.44 12.24
CA GLN A 238 3.55 -9.06 12.03
C GLN A 238 3.81 -8.18 13.26
N HIS A 239 3.54 -8.66 14.47
CA HIS A 239 3.83 -7.92 15.70
C HIS A 239 5.33 -7.66 15.89
N ARG A 240 6.19 -8.64 15.61
CA ARG A 240 7.65 -8.46 15.67
C ARG A 240 8.14 -7.48 14.63
N LEU A 241 7.61 -7.52 13.40
CA LEU A 241 7.90 -6.53 12.37
C LEU A 241 7.50 -5.12 12.81
N TRP A 242 6.33 -4.95 13.44
CA TRP A 242 5.91 -3.64 13.97
C TRP A 242 6.89 -3.10 15.00
N GLN A 243 7.35 -3.96 15.91
CA GLN A 243 8.34 -3.57 16.93
C GLN A 243 9.70 -3.25 16.31
N LEU A 244 10.16 -4.06 15.35
CA LEU A 244 11.45 -3.89 14.70
C LEU A 244 11.48 -2.63 13.83
N LEU A 245 10.48 -2.46 12.96
CA LEU A 245 10.46 -1.39 11.96
C LEU A 245 10.06 -0.03 12.53
N TYR A 246 9.25 -0.01 13.58
CA TYR A 246 8.60 1.20 14.05
C TYR A 246 8.65 1.40 15.57
N GLY A 247 9.35 0.52 16.31
CA GLY A 247 9.47 0.63 17.77
C GLY A 247 10.40 1.74 18.25
N ASN A 248 11.31 2.21 17.39
CA ASN A 248 12.22 3.32 17.67
C ASN A 248 11.69 4.69 17.23
N ASP A 249 10.52 4.72 16.60
CA ASP A 249 9.92 5.96 16.11
C ASP A 249 9.26 6.70 17.29
N GLU A 250 9.65 7.94 17.53
CA GLU A 250 9.03 8.77 18.58
C GLU A 250 7.59 9.10 18.15
N LYS A 251 6.62 8.77 19.01
CA LYS A 251 5.19 9.00 18.76
C LYS A 251 4.79 10.47 18.80
#